data_AF-A0A3R6P146-F1
#
_entry.id   AF-A0A3R6P146-F1
#
_cell.length_a   1.000
_cell.length_b   1.000
_cell.length_c   1.000
_cell.angle_alpha   90.00
_cell.angle_beta   90.00
_cell.angle_gamma   90.00
#
_symmetry.space_group_name_H-M   'P 1'
#
loop_
_entity.id
_entity.type
_entity.pdbx_description
1 polymer ?
#
loop_
_entity_poly.entity_id
_entity_poly.type
_entity_poly.pdbx_seq_one_letter_code
_entity_poly.pdbx_strand_id
1 'polypeptide(L)'
;MSNKQCNVKQMVKKTNGAKKMTVVRLEDQPLSSYPWIAYQKGFNTLREVAEYFNVDYDKLKNAVETTPRRQTKVISGIVKKFLKYDTSYNGKILTIKEIQEMTGFSKSVIEKRLTRKWSVEKIINTPVRKKHKTESFTINGKTYHGLEEVSRAFGISWMTLRDRVYHQEMSIEEAVYKPVRPGKEKNSCFWCLGKEWKNFSALCAEYQLSEATVRDNQKKNPNKTLDDIILKMLNKRPYCYVVYGKDYPTVKAIAVAYQVEYQKLYSRMRTKAKYGSIEEIIEALKNDDALNRI
;
A
#
# COMPACT_ATOMS: atom_id res chain seq x y z
N MET A 1 88.07 47.02 -5.14
CA MET A 1 89.06 45.94 -5.25
C MET A 1 88.59 44.96 -6.31
N SER A 2 89.57 44.53 -7.09
CA SER A 2 89.48 43.74 -8.30
C SER A 2 89.02 42.30 -8.05
N ASN A 3 88.76 41.65 -9.19
CA ASN A 3 88.70 40.21 -9.48
C ASN A 3 87.30 39.60 -9.46
N LYS A 4 86.64 39.37 -10.62
CA LYS A 4 87.00 38.45 -11.73
C LYS A 4 87.40 37.08 -11.16
N GLN A 5 86.78 35.95 -11.53
CA GLN A 5 86.69 35.46 -12.90
C GLN A 5 85.86 34.16 -12.96
N CYS A 6 85.32 33.93 -14.17
CA CYS A 6 85.13 32.62 -14.82
C CYS A 6 83.96 31.74 -14.34
N ASN A 7 83.16 31.09 -15.21
CA ASN A 7 83.37 30.80 -16.62
C ASN A 7 82.05 30.32 -17.29
N VAL A 8 81.80 30.81 -18.51
CA VAL A 8 81.59 30.01 -19.74
C VAL A 8 80.44 28.97 -19.77
N LYS A 9 79.43 29.23 -20.60
CA LYS A 9 79.19 28.53 -21.89
C LYS A 9 77.97 29.15 -22.62
N GLN A 10 78.24 29.79 -23.76
CA GLN A 10 77.87 29.34 -25.12
C GLN A 10 76.35 29.39 -25.40
N MET A 11 75.91 30.41 -26.13
CA MET A 11 75.93 30.53 -27.59
C MET A 11 74.81 29.75 -28.30
N VAL A 12 73.90 30.55 -28.86
CA VAL A 12 73.59 30.57 -30.29
C VAL A 12 72.46 29.67 -30.82
N LYS A 13 71.40 30.40 -31.20
CA LYS A 13 70.55 30.33 -32.40
C LYS A 13 69.44 29.29 -32.49
N LYS A 14 68.22 29.86 -32.38
CA LYS A 14 67.09 29.82 -33.32
C LYS A 14 66.88 28.52 -34.08
N THR A 15 65.76 27.86 -33.77
CA THR A 15 64.95 27.16 -34.76
C THR A 15 63.45 27.39 -34.48
N ASN A 16 62.72 27.60 -35.56
CA ASN A 16 61.27 27.76 -35.60
C ASN A 16 60.59 26.51 -35.02
N GLY A 17 59.79 26.70 -33.97
CA GLY A 17 58.92 25.66 -33.41
C GLY A 17 57.47 25.95 -33.78
N ALA A 18 56.94 25.20 -34.73
CA ALA A 18 55.52 25.19 -35.09
C ALA A 18 54.64 25.14 -33.83
N LYS A 19 53.63 26.03 -33.74
CA LYS A 19 52.58 25.93 -32.72
C LYS A 19 51.93 24.55 -32.87
N LYS A 20 52.28 23.62 -31.98
CA LYS A 20 51.54 22.37 -31.80
C LYS A 20 50.09 22.76 -31.52
N MET A 21 49.21 22.55 -32.49
CA MET A 21 47.78 22.49 -32.23
C MET A 21 47.54 21.30 -31.30
N THR A 22 47.46 21.57 -30.01
CA THR A 22 46.85 20.65 -29.06
C THR A 22 45.40 20.48 -29.51
N VAL A 23 45.08 19.30 -30.05
CA VAL A 23 43.69 18.87 -30.24
C VAL A 23 43.12 18.70 -28.84
N VAL A 24 42.58 19.78 -28.29
CA VAL A 24 41.74 19.73 -27.09
C VAL A 24 40.53 18.91 -27.50
N ARG A 25 40.36 17.72 -26.89
CA ARG A 25 39.15 16.92 -27.09
C ARG A 25 37.98 17.82 -26.69
N LEU A 26 36.90 17.84 -27.48
CA LEU A 26 35.71 18.67 -27.23
C LEU A 26 35.21 18.56 -25.77
N GLU A 27 35.43 17.40 -25.17
CA GLU A 27 35.03 17.00 -23.82
C GLU A 27 35.75 17.74 -22.68
N ASP A 28 36.92 18.33 -22.93
CA ASP A 28 37.79 18.95 -21.90
C ASP A 28 37.67 20.49 -21.84
N GLN A 29 36.77 21.09 -22.61
CA GLN A 29 36.55 22.54 -22.59
C GLN A 29 35.75 22.98 -21.35
N PRO A 30 36.09 24.13 -20.72
CA PRO A 30 35.32 24.65 -19.60
C PRO A 30 33.87 24.91 -20.02
N LEU A 31 32.90 24.65 -19.14
CA LEU A 31 31.46 24.82 -19.41
C LEU A 31 31.09 26.22 -19.93
N SER A 32 31.88 27.24 -19.58
CA SER A 32 31.73 28.62 -20.07
C SER A 32 31.92 28.78 -21.60
N SER A 33 32.63 27.84 -22.24
CA SER A 33 32.86 27.79 -23.69
C SER A 33 31.54 27.53 -24.45
N TYR A 34 30.59 26.86 -23.82
CA TYR A 34 29.38 26.40 -24.49
C TYR A 34 28.26 27.46 -24.48
N PRO A 35 27.57 27.66 -25.61
CA PRO A 35 26.41 28.55 -25.70
C PRO A 35 25.18 28.02 -24.97
N TRP A 36 25.08 26.70 -24.76
CA TRP A 36 23.98 26.07 -24.03
C TRP A 36 24.52 25.18 -22.93
N ILE A 37 24.02 25.34 -21.71
CA ILE A 37 24.44 24.58 -20.54
C ILE A 37 23.19 23.95 -19.90
N ALA A 38 23.20 22.64 -19.73
CA ALA A 38 22.17 21.92 -19.00
C ALA A 38 22.82 20.87 -18.10
N TYR A 39 22.45 20.85 -16.82
CA TYR A 39 22.85 19.80 -15.87
C TYR A 39 24.37 19.50 -15.86
N GLN A 40 25.20 20.55 -15.79
CA GLN A 40 26.67 20.44 -15.80
C GLN A 40 27.28 19.89 -17.10
N LYS A 41 26.53 19.95 -18.21
CA LYS A 41 26.99 19.61 -19.55
C LYS A 41 26.77 20.79 -20.51
N GLY A 42 27.77 21.05 -21.35
CA GLY A 42 27.75 22.09 -22.38
C GLY A 42 27.38 21.52 -23.74
N PHE A 43 26.66 22.31 -24.54
CA PHE A 43 26.19 21.97 -25.89
C PHE A 43 26.40 23.17 -26.82
N ASN A 44 26.81 22.90 -28.06
CA ASN A 44 27.06 23.94 -29.06
C ASN A 44 25.77 24.44 -29.71
N THR A 45 24.77 23.58 -29.80
CA THR A 45 23.49 23.91 -30.40
C THR A 45 22.32 23.49 -29.51
N LEU A 46 21.19 24.20 -29.60
CA LEU A 46 19.97 23.79 -28.91
C LEU A 46 19.43 22.45 -29.44
N ARG A 47 19.81 22.07 -30.67
CA ARG A 47 19.46 20.78 -31.28
C ARG A 47 20.18 19.62 -30.60
N GLU A 48 21.47 19.77 -30.28
CA GLU A 48 22.21 18.78 -29.49
C GLU A 48 21.58 18.55 -28.12
N VAL A 49 21.07 19.61 -27.49
CA VAL A 49 20.32 19.49 -26.21
C VAL A 49 19.07 18.65 -26.42
N ALA A 50 18.29 18.94 -27.47
CA ALA A 50 17.05 18.23 -27.76
C ALA A 50 17.27 16.74 -28.00
N GLU A 51 18.28 16.40 -28.80
CA GLU A 51 18.67 15.02 -29.09
C GLU A 51 19.18 14.29 -27.84
N TYR A 52 20.04 14.93 -27.05
CA TYR A 52 20.61 14.33 -25.85
C TYR A 52 19.55 14.00 -24.79
N PHE A 53 18.61 14.91 -24.55
CA PHE A 53 17.53 14.70 -23.56
C PHE A 53 16.30 14.01 -24.17
N ASN A 54 16.31 13.67 -25.46
CA ASN A 54 15.19 13.10 -26.20
C ASN A 54 13.89 13.92 -26.02
N VAL A 55 14.00 15.23 -26.23
CA VAL A 55 12.90 16.20 -26.18
C VAL A 55 12.65 16.80 -27.55
N ASP A 56 11.41 17.19 -27.81
CA ASP A 56 10.96 17.80 -29.05
C ASP A 56 11.63 19.17 -29.27
N TYR A 57 12.40 19.31 -30.37
CA TYR A 57 13.21 20.48 -30.65
C TYR A 57 12.37 21.75 -30.80
N ASP A 58 11.26 21.70 -31.51
CA ASP A 58 10.42 22.87 -31.79
C ASP A 58 9.77 23.38 -30.50
N LYS A 59 9.31 22.47 -29.66
CA LYS A 59 8.76 22.82 -28.33
C LYS A 59 9.83 23.40 -27.41
N LEU A 60 11.04 22.84 -27.42
CA LEU A 60 12.15 23.34 -26.63
C LEU A 60 12.56 24.75 -27.09
N LYS A 61 12.69 24.96 -28.40
CA LYS A 61 13.01 26.27 -29.01
C LYS A 61 12.00 27.33 -28.61
N ASN A 62 10.71 27.05 -28.82
CA ASN A 62 9.62 27.98 -28.43
C ASN A 62 9.65 28.30 -26.93
N ALA A 63 9.90 27.32 -26.06
CA ALA A 63 9.96 27.56 -24.62
C ALA A 63 11.17 28.40 -24.19
N VAL A 64 12.31 28.25 -24.87
CA VAL A 64 13.48 29.11 -24.65
C VAL A 64 13.19 30.54 -25.09
N GLU A 65 12.57 30.75 -26.26
CA GLU A 65 12.28 32.06 -26.83
C GLU A 65 11.23 32.86 -26.05
N THR A 66 10.19 32.17 -25.54
CA THR A 66 9.06 32.79 -24.83
C THR A 66 9.30 33.05 -23.34
N THR A 67 10.38 32.53 -22.74
CA THR A 67 10.62 32.65 -21.28
C THR A 67 11.21 34.03 -20.93
N PRO A 68 10.46 34.93 -20.25
CA PRO A 68 10.78 36.37 -20.18
C PRO A 68 12.05 36.78 -19.40
N ARG A 69 12.71 35.84 -18.71
CA ARG A 69 13.80 36.12 -17.75
C ARG A 69 15.05 35.26 -17.91
N ARG A 70 15.18 34.49 -18.99
CA ARG A 70 16.35 33.61 -19.18
C ARG A 70 16.88 33.64 -20.61
N GLN A 71 17.52 34.74 -21.01
CA GLN A 71 18.62 34.70 -21.99
C GLN A 71 19.89 34.01 -21.42
N THR A 72 19.77 33.39 -20.24
CA THR A 72 20.85 32.64 -19.61
C THR A 72 21.07 31.36 -20.41
N LYS A 73 22.31 31.14 -20.87
CA LYS A 73 22.79 29.90 -21.49
C LYS A 73 22.41 28.63 -20.70
N VAL A 74 22.11 28.77 -19.40
CA VAL A 74 21.70 27.70 -18.49
C VAL A 74 20.21 27.38 -18.61
N ILE A 75 19.87 26.29 -19.29
CA ILE A 75 18.49 25.90 -19.66
C ILE A 75 17.93 24.70 -18.88
N SER A 76 18.62 24.23 -17.83
CA SER A 76 18.24 23.03 -17.05
C SER A 76 16.76 23.03 -16.61
N GLY A 77 16.26 24.16 -16.09
CA GLY A 77 14.87 24.28 -15.63
C GLY A 77 13.83 24.24 -16.75
N ILE A 78 14.20 24.63 -17.97
CA ILE A 78 13.34 24.54 -19.16
C ILE A 78 13.30 23.08 -19.60
N VAL A 79 14.47 22.44 -19.76
CA VAL A 79 14.60 21.03 -20.13
C VAL A 79 13.80 20.13 -19.17
N LYS A 80 13.85 20.40 -17.84
CA LYS A 80 13.12 19.63 -16.83
C LYS A 80 11.62 19.49 -17.14
N LYS A 81 10.99 20.54 -17.69
CA LYS A 81 9.54 20.56 -17.98
C LYS A 81 9.15 19.61 -19.12
N PHE A 82 10.10 19.29 -19.99
CA PHE A 82 9.87 18.42 -21.15
C PHE A 82 10.22 16.95 -20.88
N LEU A 83 10.87 16.66 -19.75
CA LEU A 83 11.22 15.30 -19.40
C LEU A 83 10.00 14.53 -18.91
N LYS A 84 9.83 13.33 -19.46
CA LYS A 84 8.76 12.41 -19.07
C LYS A 84 8.90 11.90 -17.64
N TYR A 85 10.13 11.79 -17.14
CA TYR A 85 10.46 11.21 -15.84
C TYR A 85 11.47 12.08 -15.10
N ASP A 86 11.36 12.16 -13.77
CA ASP A 86 12.41 12.77 -12.94
C ASP A 86 13.59 11.80 -12.85
N THR A 87 14.64 12.12 -13.58
CA THR A 87 15.86 11.32 -13.75
C THR A 87 17.06 12.02 -13.13
N SER A 88 16.83 12.89 -12.14
CA SER A 88 17.89 13.55 -11.40
C SER A 88 18.70 12.57 -10.54
N TYR A 89 20.01 12.66 -10.62
CA TYR A 89 20.97 11.89 -9.83
C TYR A 89 22.25 12.71 -9.64
N ASN A 90 22.69 12.92 -8.40
CA ASN A 90 23.90 13.69 -8.05
C ASN A 90 24.00 15.07 -8.75
N GLY A 91 22.89 15.80 -8.84
CA GLY A 91 22.84 17.13 -9.47
C GLY A 91 22.86 17.13 -11.01
N LYS A 92 22.89 15.96 -11.64
CA LYS A 92 22.78 15.77 -13.09
C LYS A 92 21.45 15.11 -13.45
N ILE A 93 21.05 15.20 -14.71
CA ILE A 93 19.98 14.35 -15.25
C ILE A 93 20.64 13.26 -16.07
N LEU A 94 20.32 12.02 -15.73
CA LEU A 94 20.80 10.86 -16.46
C LEU A 94 19.79 10.46 -17.53
N THR A 95 20.30 10.19 -18.73
CA THR A 95 19.55 9.54 -19.78
C THR A 95 19.24 8.10 -19.38
N ILE A 96 18.19 7.51 -19.98
CA ILE A 96 17.88 6.09 -19.72
C ILE A 96 19.07 5.21 -20.11
N LYS A 97 19.82 5.55 -21.16
CA LYS A 97 21.03 4.83 -21.58
C LYS A 97 22.12 4.85 -20.50
N GLU A 98 22.41 6.00 -19.91
CA GLU A 98 23.37 6.11 -18.81
C GLU A 98 22.92 5.29 -17.60
N ILE A 99 21.63 5.29 -17.27
CA ILE A 99 21.09 4.43 -16.18
C ILE A 99 21.25 2.94 -16.54
N GLN A 100 21.06 2.55 -17.81
CA GLN A 100 21.29 1.18 -18.26
C GLN A 100 22.76 0.77 -18.11
N GLU A 101 23.69 1.63 -18.52
CA GLU A 101 25.13 1.39 -18.41
C GLU A 101 25.57 1.28 -16.94
N MET A 102 25.03 2.12 -16.06
CA MET A 102 25.33 2.09 -14.63
C MET A 102 24.77 0.86 -13.90
N THR A 103 23.58 0.40 -14.28
CA THR A 103 22.85 -0.64 -13.52
C THR A 103 22.84 -2.02 -14.18
N GLY A 104 23.14 -2.09 -15.48
CA GLY A 104 22.93 -3.29 -16.29
C GLY A 104 21.45 -3.68 -16.49
N PHE A 105 20.50 -2.85 -16.06
CA PHE A 105 19.08 -3.15 -16.22
C PHE A 105 18.62 -2.89 -17.65
N SER A 106 17.61 -3.64 -18.10
CA SER A 106 16.97 -3.37 -19.37
C SER A 106 16.17 -2.06 -19.31
N LYS A 107 16.06 -1.38 -20.46
CA LYS A 107 15.24 -0.18 -20.63
C LYS A 107 13.84 -0.32 -20.02
N SER A 108 13.18 -1.46 -20.27
CA SER A 108 11.83 -1.74 -19.76
C SER A 108 11.75 -1.76 -18.23
N VAL A 109 12.76 -2.32 -17.54
CA VAL A 109 12.81 -2.33 -16.07
C VAL A 109 12.94 -0.93 -15.51
N ILE A 110 13.83 -0.12 -16.11
CA ILE A 110 14.06 1.27 -15.69
C ILE A 110 12.79 2.10 -15.90
N GLU A 111 12.17 2.03 -17.08
CA GLU A 111 10.91 2.74 -17.38
C GLU A 111 9.77 2.32 -16.45
N LYS A 112 9.66 1.03 -16.12
CA LYS A 112 8.66 0.53 -15.15
C LYS A 112 8.89 1.07 -13.74
N ARG A 113 10.14 1.32 -13.35
CA ARG A 113 10.46 1.93 -12.04
C ARG A 113 10.23 3.44 -12.06
N LEU A 114 10.61 4.13 -13.13
CA LEU A 114 10.38 5.56 -13.32
C LEU A 114 8.88 5.91 -13.39
N THR A 115 8.07 5.10 -14.08
CA THR A 115 6.60 5.25 -14.09
C THR A 115 5.99 5.09 -12.70
N ARG A 116 6.61 4.29 -11.83
CA ARG A 116 6.27 4.17 -10.41
C ARG A 116 6.88 5.27 -9.54
N LYS A 117 7.42 6.33 -10.15
CA LYS A 117 8.06 7.48 -9.50
C LYS A 117 9.23 7.10 -8.59
N TRP A 118 10.00 6.07 -8.95
CA TRP A 118 11.24 5.77 -8.24
C TRP A 118 12.31 6.80 -8.60
N SER A 119 13.06 7.26 -7.61
CA SER A 119 14.27 8.04 -7.84
C SER A 119 15.36 7.19 -8.50
N VAL A 120 16.26 7.82 -9.25
CA VAL A 120 17.37 7.11 -9.90
C VAL A 120 18.27 6.42 -8.88
N GLU A 121 18.53 7.06 -7.74
CA GLU A 121 19.25 6.44 -6.61
C GLU A 121 18.60 5.13 -6.17
N LYS A 122 17.27 5.12 -6.00
CA LYS A 122 16.53 3.92 -5.62
C LYS A 122 16.59 2.85 -6.70
N ILE A 123 16.54 3.24 -7.98
CA ILE A 123 16.68 2.31 -9.10
C ILE A 123 18.04 1.61 -9.02
N ILE A 124 19.13 2.37 -8.88
CA ILE A 124 20.49 1.85 -8.80
C ILE A 124 20.65 0.89 -7.62
N ASN A 125 20.17 1.28 -6.44
CA ASN A 125 20.39 0.53 -5.21
C ASN A 125 19.44 -0.67 -5.02
N THR A 126 18.40 -0.80 -5.84
CA THR A 126 17.42 -1.90 -5.72
C THR A 126 17.61 -2.92 -6.84
N PRO A 127 18.13 -4.13 -6.59
CA PRO A 127 18.27 -5.14 -7.63
C PRO A 127 16.90 -5.62 -8.15
N VAL A 128 16.88 -6.16 -9.37
CA VAL A 128 15.69 -6.85 -9.88
C VAL A 128 15.58 -8.19 -9.17
N ARG A 129 14.42 -8.46 -8.54
CA ARG A 129 14.16 -9.77 -7.94
C ARG A 129 14.27 -10.84 -9.01
N LYS A 130 15.12 -11.84 -8.79
CA LYS A 130 15.19 -13.01 -9.67
C LYS A 130 13.82 -13.66 -9.71
N LYS A 131 13.29 -13.88 -10.92
CA LYS A 131 12.10 -14.72 -11.09
C LYS A 131 12.52 -16.13 -10.69
N HIS A 132 11.84 -16.74 -9.74
CA HIS A 132 12.05 -18.17 -9.48
C HIS A 132 11.70 -18.92 -10.76
N LYS A 133 12.55 -19.89 -11.14
CA LYS A 133 12.28 -20.75 -12.29
C LYS A 133 10.96 -21.45 -12.00
N THR A 134 10.00 -21.33 -12.90
CA THR A 134 8.75 -22.09 -12.80
C THR A 134 9.13 -23.56 -12.83
N GLU A 135 8.80 -24.29 -11.77
CA GLU A 135 9.04 -25.73 -11.69
C GLU A 135 8.27 -26.45 -12.79
N SER A 136 8.91 -27.43 -13.42
CA SER A 136 8.28 -28.29 -14.42
C SER A 136 7.96 -29.64 -13.80
N PHE A 137 6.74 -30.11 -14.03
CA PHE A 137 6.24 -31.37 -13.51
C PHE A 137 5.99 -32.34 -14.66
N THR A 138 6.49 -33.56 -14.55
CA THR A 138 6.18 -34.62 -15.52
C THR A 138 5.12 -35.53 -14.93
N ILE A 139 4.03 -35.75 -15.67
CA ILE A 139 2.94 -36.65 -15.28
C ILE A 139 2.59 -37.49 -16.51
N ASN A 140 2.67 -38.82 -16.41
CA ASN A 140 2.39 -39.76 -17.49
C ASN A 140 3.13 -39.44 -18.81
N GLY A 141 4.40 -39.03 -18.71
CA GLY A 141 5.24 -38.69 -19.87
C GLY A 141 4.95 -37.34 -20.54
N LYS A 142 4.00 -36.54 -20.01
CA LYS A 142 3.79 -35.14 -20.43
C LYS A 142 4.40 -34.19 -19.40
N THR A 143 5.08 -33.16 -19.87
CA THR A 143 5.69 -32.12 -19.03
C THR A 143 4.80 -30.88 -18.97
N TYR A 144 4.55 -30.39 -17.76
CA TYR A 144 3.74 -29.22 -17.45
C TYR A 144 4.60 -28.16 -16.77
N HIS A 145 4.45 -26.89 -17.15
CA HIS A 145 5.21 -25.75 -16.63
C HIS A 145 4.45 -25.06 -15.49
N GLY A 146 4.64 -25.59 -14.29
CA GLY A 146 4.07 -25.07 -13.06
C GLY A 146 2.75 -25.73 -12.67
N LEU A 147 2.39 -25.59 -11.38
CA LEU A 147 1.17 -26.17 -10.84
C LEU A 147 -0.11 -25.61 -11.45
N GLU A 148 -0.09 -24.40 -12.04
CA GLU A 148 -1.25 -23.82 -12.73
C GLU A 148 -1.62 -24.62 -13.99
N GLU A 149 -0.62 -25.10 -14.72
CA GLU A 149 -0.87 -25.89 -15.93
C GLU A 149 -1.40 -27.28 -15.55
N VAL A 150 -0.83 -27.90 -14.52
CA VAL A 150 -1.34 -29.15 -13.94
C VAL A 150 -2.77 -28.98 -13.42
N SER A 151 -3.04 -27.90 -12.68
CA SER A 151 -4.37 -27.55 -12.18
C SER A 151 -5.41 -27.51 -13.29
N ARG A 152 -5.08 -26.85 -14.41
CA ARG A 152 -5.96 -26.72 -15.57
C ARG A 152 -6.14 -28.05 -16.31
N ALA A 153 -5.08 -28.84 -16.46
CA ALA A 153 -5.11 -30.11 -17.18
C ALA A 153 -5.94 -31.18 -16.45
N PHE A 154 -5.88 -31.22 -15.11
CA PHE A 154 -6.53 -32.26 -14.30
C PHE A 154 -7.78 -31.79 -13.55
N GLY A 155 -8.16 -30.51 -13.69
CA GLY A 155 -9.39 -29.96 -13.09
C GLY A 155 -9.36 -29.85 -11.56
N ILE A 156 -8.17 -29.76 -10.96
CA ILE A 156 -7.98 -29.66 -9.50
C ILE A 156 -7.62 -28.22 -9.16
N SER A 157 -8.17 -27.68 -8.08
CA SER A 157 -7.81 -26.33 -7.61
C SER A 157 -6.30 -26.20 -7.40
N TRP A 158 -5.71 -25.13 -7.93
CA TRP A 158 -4.30 -24.80 -7.73
C TRP A 158 -3.92 -24.76 -6.25
N MET A 159 -4.83 -24.26 -5.39
CA MET A 159 -4.59 -24.21 -3.95
C MET A 159 -4.46 -25.61 -3.34
N THR A 160 -5.31 -26.54 -3.79
CA THR A 160 -5.25 -27.95 -3.36
C THR A 160 -3.97 -28.62 -3.83
N LEU A 161 -3.58 -28.43 -5.09
CA LEU A 161 -2.31 -28.97 -5.60
C LEU A 161 -1.10 -28.39 -4.87
N ARG A 162 -1.08 -27.08 -4.64
CA ARG A 162 -0.03 -26.40 -3.88
C ARG A 162 0.13 -26.98 -2.48
N ASP A 163 -0.99 -27.16 -1.78
CA ASP A 163 -0.99 -27.75 -0.44
C ASP A 163 -0.47 -29.18 -0.45
N ARG A 164 -0.93 -29.99 -1.40
CA ARG A 164 -0.48 -31.38 -1.54
C ARG A 164 1.03 -31.48 -1.82
N VAL A 165 1.54 -30.68 -2.75
CA VAL A 165 2.93 -30.79 -3.22
C VAL A 165 3.91 -30.13 -2.25
N TYR A 166 3.61 -28.93 -1.75
CA TYR A 166 4.57 -28.16 -0.95
C TYR A 166 4.36 -28.24 0.56
N HIS A 167 3.14 -28.52 1.04
CA HIS A 167 2.86 -28.62 2.48
C HIS A 167 2.74 -30.07 2.95
N GLN A 168 2.21 -30.95 2.12
CA GLN A 168 2.10 -32.38 2.41
C GLN A 168 3.21 -33.22 1.73
N GLU A 169 4.13 -32.57 1.01
CA GLU A 169 5.29 -33.19 0.34
C GLU A 169 4.93 -34.38 -0.58
N MET A 170 3.73 -34.40 -1.15
CA MET A 170 3.32 -35.43 -2.10
C MET A 170 4.01 -35.25 -3.45
N SER A 171 4.28 -36.37 -4.11
CA SER A 171 4.65 -36.36 -5.53
C SER A 171 3.53 -35.71 -6.36
N ILE A 172 3.90 -35.10 -7.48
CA ILE A 172 2.90 -34.45 -8.34
C ILE A 172 1.86 -35.45 -8.89
N GLU A 173 2.28 -36.69 -9.13
CA GLU A 173 1.43 -37.77 -9.63
C GLU A 173 0.40 -38.16 -8.57
N GLU A 174 0.84 -38.42 -7.34
CA GLU A 174 -0.07 -38.71 -6.22
C GLU A 174 -0.99 -37.52 -5.92
N ALA A 175 -0.45 -36.29 -5.96
CA ALA A 175 -1.19 -35.07 -5.69
C ALA A 175 -2.33 -34.85 -6.69
N VAL A 176 -2.20 -35.32 -7.93
CA VAL A 176 -3.24 -35.22 -8.96
C VAL A 176 -4.30 -36.31 -8.79
N TYR A 177 -3.92 -37.56 -8.53
CA TYR A 177 -4.89 -38.66 -8.47
C TYR A 177 -5.56 -38.82 -7.12
N LYS A 178 -5.06 -38.17 -6.05
CA LYS A 178 -5.69 -38.22 -4.74
C LYS A 178 -7.10 -37.59 -4.79
N PRO A 179 -8.17 -38.33 -4.43
CA PRO A 179 -9.53 -37.80 -4.49
C PRO A 179 -9.66 -36.57 -3.59
N VAL A 180 -10.27 -35.51 -4.12
CA VAL A 180 -10.64 -34.34 -3.33
C VAL A 180 -11.85 -34.75 -2.50
N ARG A 181 -11.69 -34.89 -1.18
CA ARG A 181 -12.85 -35.08 -0.30
C ARG A 181 -13.77 -33.89 -0.49
N PRO A 182 -15.09 -34.08 -0.71
CA PRO A 182 -16.01 -32.96 -0.69
C PRO A 182 -15.79 -32.24 0.63
N GLY A 183 -15.48 -30.94 0.55
CA GLY A 183 -15.31 -30.15 1.76
C GLY A 183 -16.57 -30.34 2.60
N LYS A 184 -16.43 -30.61 3.90
CA LYS A 184 -17.59 -30.59 4.80
C LYS A 184 -18.32 -29.27 4.52
N GLU A 185 -19.56 -29.34 4.05
CA GLU A 185 -20.39 -28.14 3.97
C GLU A 185 -20.25 -27.46 5.33
N LYS A 186 -19.79 -26.21 5.33
CA LYS A 186 -19.77 -25.41 6.54
C LYS A 186 -21.21 -25.00 6.83
N ASN A 187 -22.09 -25.97 7.10
CA ASN A 187 -23.36 -25.75 7.79
C ASN A 187 -23.02 -25.47 9.25
N SER A 188 -22.33 -24.35 9.45
CA SER A 188 -22.11 -23.75 10.75
C SER A 188 -23.36 -22.94 11.06
N CYS A 189 -24.45 -23.65 11.34
CA CYS A 189 -25.56 -23.01 12.02
C CYS A 189 -25.03 -22.50 13.37
N PHE A 190 -25.45 -21.31 13.78
CA PHE A 190 -25.05 -20.76 15.08
C PHE A 190 -26.22 -19.99 15.70
N TRP A 191 -26.23 -19.94 17.02
CA TRP A 191 -27.26 -19.24 17.78
C TRP A 191 -26.89 -17.78 17.98
N CYS A 192 -27.80 -16.86 17.70
CA CYS A 192 -27.62 -15.42 17.89
C CYS A 192 -28.98 -14.74 18.11
N LEU A 193 -29.07 -13.86 19.11
CA LEU A 193 -30.30 -13.13 19.51
C LEU A 193 -31.51 -14.05 19.77
N GLY A 194 -31.28 -15.22 20.35
CA GLY A 194 -32.36 -16.17 20.68
C GLY A 194 -32.89 -16.99 19.51
N LYS A 195 -32.23 -16.96 18.34
CA LYS A 195 -32.62 -17.70 17.13
C LYS A 195 -31.42 -18.44 16.53
N GLU A 196 -31.66 -19.60 15.91
CA GLU A 196 -30.65 -20.32 15.14
C GLU A 196 -30.54 -19.78 13.71
N TRP A 197 -29.32 -19.53 13.25
CA TRP A 197 -29.03 -18.96 11.93
C TRP A 197 -28.19 -19.91 11.10
N LYS A 198 -28.63 -20.18 9.86
CA LYS A 198 -27.94 -21.09 8.93
C LYS A 198 -26.53 -20.64 8.57
N ASN A 199 -26.34 -19.34 8.40
CA ASN A 199 -25.05 -18.71 8.14
C ASN A 199 -25.11 -17.23 8.54
N PHE A 200 -23.94 -16.59 8.56
CA PHE A 200 -23.81 -15.20 8.99
C PHE A 200 -24.52 -14.23 8.05
N SER A 201 -24.59 -14.57 6.75
CA SER A 201 -25.28 -13.79 5.74
C SER A 201 -26.80 -13.74 6.00
N ALA A 202 -27.42 -14.85 6.42
CA ALA A 202 -28.83 -14.91 6.77
C ALA A 202 -29.19 -14.01 7.97
N LEU A 203 -28.34 -14.01 9.01
CA LEU A 203 -28.46 -13.10 10.16
C LEU A 203 -28.41 -11.63 9.69
N CYS A 204 -27.38 -11.29 8.92
CA CYS A 204 -27.17 -9.93 8.42
C CYS A 204 -28.30 -9.48 7.48
N ALA A 205 -28.82 -10.35 6.63
CA ALA A 205 -29.89 -10.04 5.69
C ALA A 205 -31.20 -9.67 6.41
N GLU A 206 -31.60 -10.43 7.44
CA GLU A 206 -32.82 -10.15 8.21
C GLU A 206 -32.75 -8.78 8.88
N TYR A 207 -31.61 -8.49 9.51
CA TYR A 207 -31.41 -7.26 10.27
C TYR A 207 -30.90 -6.10 9.40
N GLN A 208 -30.80 -6.30 8.08
CA GLN A 208 -30.32 -5.31 7.10
C GLN A 208 -28.94 -4.73 7.48
N LEU A 209 -28.05 -5.59 7.98
CA LEU A 209 -26.70 -5.22 8.38
C LEU A 209 -25.68 -5.66 7.31
N SER A 210 -24.60 -4.91 7.17
CA SER A 210 -23.45 -5.34 6.36
C SER A 210 -22.59 -6.33 7.13
N GLU A 211 -22.37 -7.51 6.54
CA GLU A 211 -21.50 -8.55 7.10
C GLU A 211 -20.09 -8.03 7.40
N ALA A 212 -19.54 -7.21 6.51
CA ALA A 212 -18.21 -6.61 6.70
C ALA A 212 -18.18 -5.73 7.96
N THR A 213 -19.21 -4.90 8.16
CA THR A 213 -19.31 -4.00 9.31
C THR A 213 -19.45 -4.77 10.62
N VAL A 214 -20.24 -5.85 10.65
CA VAL A 214 -20.36 -6.68 11.85
C VAL A 214 -19.03 -7.35 12.19
N ARG A 215 -18.35 -7.95 11.20
CA ARG A 215 -17.04 -8.60 11.40
C ARG A 215 -15.97 -7.62 11.88
N ASP A 216 -15.95 -6.40 11.35
CA ASP A 216 -15.02 -5.37 11.80
C ASP A 216 -15.32 -4.90 13.23
N ASN A 217 -16.59 -4.86 13.64
CA ASN A 217 -16.96 -4.59 15.03
C ASN A 217 -16.55 -5.72 15.99
N GLN A 218 -16.64 -6.98 15.57
CA GLN A 218 -16.12 -8.14 16.33
C GLN A 218 -14.61 -8.04 16.53
N LYS A 219 -13.86 -7.70 15.49
CA LYS A 219 -12.40 -7.49 15.60
C LYS A 219 -12.04 -6.34 16.55
N LYS A 220 -12.81 -5.26 16.53
CA LYS A 220 -12.61 -4.08 17.40
C LYS A 220 -13.02 -4.33 18.85
N ASN A 221 -13.94 -5.26 19.11
CA ASN A 221 -14.47 -5.55 20.43
C ASN A 221 -14.35 -7.06 20.74
N PRO A 222 -13.13 -7.60 20.93
CA PRO A 222 -12.92 -9.04 21.10
C PRO A 222 -13.59 -9.61 22.37
N ASN A 223 -13.89 -8.76 23.35
CA ASN A 223 -14.52 -9.15 24.62
C ASN A 223 -16.06 -9.11 24.59
N LYS A 224 -16.68 -8.72 23.48
CA LYS A 224 -18.15 -8.63 23.35
C LYS A 224 -18.69 -9.80 22.57
N THR A 225 -19.88 -10.26 22.96
CA THR A 225 -20.57 -11.33 22.24
C THR A 225 -21.10 -10.82 20.90
N LEU A 226 -21.38 -11.73 19.97
CA LEU A 226 -22.00 -11.37 18.69
C LEU A 226 -23.37 -10.70 18.91
N ASP A 227 -24.13 -11.17 19.90
CA ASP A 227 -25.42 -10.59 20.29
C ASP A 227 -25.29 -9.11 20.68
N ASP A 228 -24.33 -8.77 21.55
CA ASP A 228 -24.08 -7.39 21.98
C ASP A 228 -23.70 -6.48 20.82
N ILE A 229 -22.95 -7.01 19.86
CA ILE A 229 -22.49 -6.25 18.68
C ILE A 229 -23.66 -5.97 17.74
N ILE A 230 -24.49 -6.99 17.45
CA ILE A 230 -25.66 -6.82 16.59
C ILE A 230 -26.68 -5.88 17.25
N LEU A 231 -26.94 -6.02 18.55
CA LEU A 231 -27.84 -5.13 19.29
C LEU A 231 -27.37 -3.67 19.22
N LYS A 232 -26.08 -3.43 19.43
CA LYS A 232 -25.48 -2.10 19.29
C LYS A 232 -25.64 -1.55 17.88
N MET A 233 -25.41 -2.38 16.85
CA MET A 233 -25.49 -1.96 15.45
C MET A 233 -26.91 -1.64 14.98
N LEU A 234 -27.93 -2.25 15.58
CA LEU A 234 -29.32 -1.95 15.29
C LEU A 234 -29.81 -0.63 15.91
N ASN A 235 -28.92 0.14 16.57
CA ASN A 235 -29.26 1.32 17.38
C ASN A 235 -30.39 1.04 18.39
N LYS A 236 -30.61 -0.24 18.71
CA LYS A 236 -31.49 -0.65 19.81
C LYS A 236 -30.68 -0.42 21.07
N ARG A 237 -31.06 0.59 21.86
CA ARG A 237 -30.41 0.86 23.15
C ARG A 237 -30.42 -0.44 23.97
N PRO A 238 -29.37 -0.76 24.76
CA PRO A 238 -29.62 -1.59 25.94
C PRO A 238 -30.69 -0.84 26.73
N TYR A 239 -31.87 -1.44 26.91
CA TYR A 239 -33.00 -0.75 27.53
C TYR A 239 -32.68 -0.57 29.02
N CYS A 240 -31.97 0.51 29.37
CA CYS A 240 -31.79 0.88 30.76
C CYS A 240 -33.01 1.69 31.23
N TYR A 241 -33.42 1.42 32.46
CA TYR A 241 -34.48 2.13 33.16
C TYR A 241 -33.82 3.16 34.07
N VAL A 242 -34.25 4.42 33.98
CA VAL A 242 -33.85 5.45 34.93
C VAL A 242 -34.86 5.45 36.05
N VAL A 243 -34.43 5.15 37.27
CA VAL A 243 -35.30 5.15 38.46
C VAL A 243 -34.62 5.97 39.55
N TYR A 244 -35.28 7.01 40.06
CA TYR A 244 -34.70 8.00 41.00
C TYR A 244 -33.33 8.54 40.56
N GLY A 245 -33.17 8.81 39.26
CA GLY A 245 -31.94 9.38 38.70
C GLY A 245 -30.74 8.40 38.60
N LYS A 246 -30.96 7.09 38.78
CA LYS A 246 -29.94 6.04 38.57
C LYS A 246 -30.33 5.13 37.40
N ASP A 247 -29.32 4.73 36.62
CA ASP A 247 -29.51 3.88 35.44
C ASP A 247 -29.43 2.39 35.80
N TYR A 248 -30.46 1.63 35.43
CA TYR A 248 -30.52 0.19 35.66
C TYR A 248 -30.67 -0.59 34.35
N PRO A 249 -29.82 -1.58 34.05
CA PRO A 249 -29.84 -2.28 32.77
C PRO A 249 -31.05 -3.21 32.57
N THR A 250 -31.76 -3.61 33.63
CA THR A 250 -32.95 -4.47 33.56
C THR A 250 -33.94 -4.18 34.69
N VAL A 251 -35.23 -4.50 34.51
CA VAL A 251 -36.25 -4.43 35.59
C VAL A 251 -35.89 -5.32 36.78
N LYS A 252 -35.18 -6.44 36.53
CA LYS A 252 -34.70 -7.32 37.61
C LYS A 252 -33.61 -6.64 38.45
N ALA A 253 -32.73 -5.85 37.83
CA ALA A 253 -31.75 -5.06 38.56
C ALA A 253 -32.42 -3.99 39.44
N ILE A 254 -33.52 -3.37 38.98
CA ILE A 254 -34.34 -2.45 39.78
C ILE A 254 -34.96 -3.20 40.97
N ALA A 255 -35.60 -4.35 40.72
CA ALA A 255 -36.25 -5.16 41.75
C ALA A 255 -35.29 -5.54 42.89
N VAL A 256 -34.07 -5.95 42.54
CA VAL A 256 -33.01 -6.26 43.50
C VAL A 256 -32.55 -5.00 44.26
N ALA A 257 -32.30 -3.90 43.55
CA ALA A 257 -31.80 -2.66 44.16
C ALA A 257 -32.78 -2.05 45.17
N TYR A 258 -34.08 -2.15 44.91
CA TYR A 258 -35.12 -1.60 45.78
C TYR A 258 -35.81 -2.66 46.65
N GLN A 259 -35.32 -3.90 46.64
CA GLN A 259 -35.82 -5.05 47.42
C GLN A 259 -37.33 -5.31 47.24
N VAL A 260 -37.80 -5.20 46.00
CA VAL A 260 -39.20 -5.51 45.63
C VAL A 260 -39.27 -6.78 44.80
N GLU A 261 -40.39 -7.49 44.86
CA GLU A 261 -40.55 -8.72 44.10
C GLU A 261 -40.67 -8.44 42.59
N TYR A 262 -39.74 -9.01 41.81
CA TYR A 262 -39.63 -8.77 40.37
C TYR A 262 -40.94 -9.02 39.60
N GLN A 263 -41.65 -10.11 39.90
CA GLN A 263 -42.87 -10.48 39.18
C GLN A 263 -44.02 -9.49 39.42
N LYS A 264 -44.16 -9.00 40.66
CA LYS A 264 -45.16 -7.99 41.02
C LYS A 264 -44.86 -6.64 40.39
N LEU A 265 -43.58 -6.22 40.43
CA LEU A 265 -43.11 -5.01 39.75
C LEU A 265 -43.41 -5.05 38.25
N TYR A 266 -43.05 -6.16 37.58
CA TYR A 266 -43.25 -6.33 36.15
C TYR A 266 -44.74 -6.34 35.76
N SER A 267 -45.59 -7.02 36.54
CA SER A 267 -47.05 -7.06 36.30
C SER A 267 -47.71 -5.68 36.42
N ARG A 268 -47.31 -4.89 37.41
CA ARG A 268 -47.84 -3.52 37.62
C ARG A 268 -47.37 -2.53 36.55
N MET A 269 -46.16 -2.69 36.01
CA MET A 269 -45.70 -1.90 34.87
C MET A 269 -46.51 -2.15 33.60
N ARG A 270 -47.09 -3.35 33.44
CA ARG A 270 -47.90 -3.72 32.28
C ARG A 270 -49.34 -3.17 32.36
N THR A 271 -49.83 -2.95 33.57
CA THR A 271 -51.18 -2.41 33.85
C THR A 271 -51.14 -0.89 34.00
N LYS A 272 -50.84 -0.19 32.89
CA LYS A 272 -50.64 1.28 32.81
C LYS A 272 -51.82 2.17 33.26
N ALA A 273 -52.95 1.60 33.64
CA ALA A 273 -54.15 2.35 34.06
C ALA A 273 -54.11 2.81 35.53
N LYS A 274 -53.27 2.20 36.39
CA LYS A 274 -53.28 2.44 37.85
C LYS A 274 -52.08 3.22 38.39
N TYR A 275 -50.94 3.21 37.69
CA TYR A 275 -49.71 3.89 38.12
C TYR A 275 -49.07 4.64 36.94
N GLY A 276 -48.58 5.86 37.19
CA GLY A 276 -48.03 6.75 36.16
C GLY A 276 -46.52 6.63 35.96
N SER A 277 -45.77 6.19 36.98
CA SER A 277 -44.31 6.05 36.93
C SER A 277 -43.80 4.74 37.57
N ILE A 278 -42.54 4.38 37.31
CA ILE A 278 -41.93 3.17 37.89
C ILE A 278 -41.66 3.38 39.39
N GLU A 279 -41.31 4.60 39.78
CA GLU A 279 -41.13 5.05 41.15
C GLU A 279 -42.40 4.86 41.98
N GLU A 280 -43.56 5.28 41.45
CA GLU A 280 -44.86 5.08 42.11
C GLU A 280 -45.20 3.60 42.33
N ILE A 281 -44.83 2.73 41.39
CA ILE A 281 -45.06 1.29 41.50
C ILE A 281 -44.19 0.69 42.60
N ILE A 282 -42.92 1.10 42.68
CA ILE A 282 -41.98 0.63 43.71
C ILE A 282 -42.47 1.05 45.09
N GLU A 283 -42.92 2.30 45.25
CA GLU A 283 -43.44 2.81 46.51
C GLU A 283 -44.71 2.07 46.95
N ALA A 284 -45.64 1.85 46.02
CA ALA A 284 -46.86 1.09 46.30
C ALA A 284 -46.57 -0.36 46.72
N LEU A 285 -45.58 -1.02 46.10
CA LEU A 285 -45.21 -2.39 46.46
C LEU A 285 -44.57 -2.48 47.84
N LYS A 286 -43.73 -1.51 48.20
CA LYS A 286 -43.15 -1.44 49.55
C LYS A 286 -44.20 -1.24 50.63
N ASN A 287 -45.22 -0.43 50.36
CA ASN A 287 -46.32 -0.20 51.29
C ASN A 287 -47.22 -1.43 51.46
N ASP A 288 -47.49 -2.17 50.37
CA ASP A 288 -48.24 -3.43 50.43
C ASP A 288 -47.50 -4.51 51.24
N ASP A 289 -46.18 -4.62 51.05
CA ASP A 289 -45.35 -5.59 51.81
C ASP A 289 -45.21 -5.20 53.29
N ALA A 290 -45.29 -3.92 53.64
CA ALA A 290 -45.30 -3.44 55.02
C ALA A 290 -46.62 -3.74 55.75
N LEU A 291 -47.76 -3.62 55.05
CA LEU A 291 -49.09 -3.95 55.59
C LEU A 291 -49.29 -5.46 55.80
N ASN A 292 -48.64 -6.29 54.99
CA ASN A 292 -48.71 -7.76 55.10
C ASN A 292 -47.75 -8.35 56.16
N ARG A 293 -47.01 -7.52 56.90
CA ARG A 293 -46.11 -7.92 57.99
C ARG A 293 -46.65 -7.61 59.40
N ILE A 294 -47.88 -7.09 59.49
CA ILE A 294 -48.67 -6.91 60.73
C ILE A 294 -49.66 -8.08 60.81
#